data_AF-A0A084SFL1-F1
#
_entry.id   AF-A0A084SFL1-F1
#
_cell.length_a   1.000
_cell.length_b   1.000
_cell.length_c   1.000
_cell.angle_alpha   90.00
_cell.angle_beta   90.00
_cell.angle_gamma   90.00
#
_symmetry.space_group_name_H-M   'P 1'
#
loop_
_entity.id
_entity.type
_entity.pdbx_description
1 polymer ?
#
loop_
_entity_poly.entity_id
_entity_poly.type
_entity_poly.pdbx_seq_one_letter_code
_entity_poly.pdbx_strand_id
1 'polypeptide(L)'
;MVAAVGEGDETRARALVRGLDARRARTLLEAMLDHEDARVRRAGAFGLGALAGTSSARRLEMQLEVEEARGGYDAASVIEVITEALGHIADSSARSGLLRQLERLTGPRVSPSDVNTLARALWRRRHPELRPAVARALERLPPAAVASLRGLSVLLEKSPGQLRAWAEDVQVPVALKAEVLPVLEEEVPEEWVAVLPAFISMARALAPSAVPQLRGDALSFCERLFILLMLDDKRLLTALPTEARVQLRETARTLVAAKSLRCALWAATVLQYVGQPGDVPLLEAHRPEDATFAEVFDRTIQVLRRPLSR
;
A
#
# COMPACT_ATOMS: atom_id res chain seq x y z
N MET A 1 -7.42 23.06 5.69
CA MET A 1 -6.59 21.90 6.09
C MET A 1 -7.45 20.75 6.57
N VAL A 2 -8.18 20.92 7.68
CA VAL A 2 -9.02 19.88 8.28
C VAL A 2 -9.99 19.24 7.27
N ALA A 3 -10.69 20.05 6.49
CA ALA A 3 -11.57 19.54 5.42
C ALA A 3 -10.82 18.73 4.37
N ALA A 4 -9.71 19.25 3.82
CA ALA A 4 -8.91 18.54 2.81
C ALA A 4 -8.37 17.20 3.32
N VAL A 5 -7.88 17.14 4.56
CA VAL A 5 -7.43 15.88 5.19
C VAL A 5 -8.62 14.94 5.45
N GLY A 6 -9.77 15.46 5.86
CA GLY A 6 -10.99 14.68 6.05
C GLY A 6 -11.57 14.11 4.76
N GLU A 7 -11.37 14.79 3.64
CA GLU A 7 -11.76 14.38 2.28
C GLU A 7 -10.72 13.43 1.64
N GLY A 8 -9.56 13.23 2.25
CA GLY A 8 -8.45 12.47 1.67
C GLY A 8 -7.70 13.20 0.54
N ASP A 9 -7.95 14.49 0.33
CA ASP A 9 -7.25 15.31 -0.66
C ASP A 9 -5.90 15.79 -0.12
N GLU A 10 -4.94 14.86 -0.09
CA GLU A 10 -3.57 15.11 0.36
C GLU A 10 -2.86 16.19 -0.45
N THR A 11 -3.13 16.28 -1.75
CA THR A 11 -2.49 17.25 -2.64
C THR A 11 -2.86 18.66 -2.24
N ARG A 12 -4.16 18.91 -2.07
CA ARG A 12 -4.67 20.19 -1.56
C ARG A 12 -4.18 20.48 -0.14
N ALA A 13 -4.17 19.48 0.73
CA ALA A 13 -3.66 19.64 2.10
C ALA A 13 -2.17 20.06 2.11
N ARG A 14 -1.31 19.38 1.35
CA ARG A 14 0.13 19.74 1.22
C ARG A 14 0.32 21.14 0.62
N ALA A 15 -0.48 21.51 -0.38
CA ALA A 15 -0.43 22.85 -0.97
C ALA A 15 -0.76 23.94 0.06
N LEU A 16 -1.74 23.70 0.95
CA LEU A 16 -2.08 24.63 2.02
C LEU A 16 -0.94 24.80 3.05
N VAL A 17 -0.17 23.75 3.38
CA VAL A 17 1.01 23.89 4.24
C VAL A 17 2.09 24.73 3.56
N ARG A 18 2.37 24.42 2.28
CA ARG A 18 3.43 25.08 1.50
C ARG A 18 3.14 26.55 1.20
N GLY A 19 1.86 26.93 1.17
CA GLY A 19 1.43 28.32 0.97
C GLY A 19 1.66 29.23 2.19
N LEU A 20 2.04 28.68 3.34
CA LEU A 20 2.37 29.42 4.55
C LEU A 20 3.89 29.53 4.72
N ASP A 21 4.34 30.58 5.40
CA ASP A 21 5.73 30.62 5.85
C ASP A 21 6.01 29.48 6.84
N ALA A 22 7.16 28.83 6.73
CA ALA A 22 7.45 27.59 7.45
C ALA A 22 7.36 27.74 8.98
N ARG A 23 7.70 28.91 9.51
CA ARG A 23 7.65 29.19 10.95
C ARG A 23 6.21 29.29 11.45
N ARG A 24 5.38 30.10 10.77
CA ARG A 24 3.95 30.23 11.09
C ARG A 24 3.19 28.95 10.85
N ALA A 25 3.50 28.23 9.77
CA ALA A 25 2.93 26.92 9.49
C ALA A 25 3.18 25.98 10.67
N ARG A 26 4.44 25.89 11.13
CA ARG A 26 4.80 25.07 12.29
C ARG A 26 4.00 25.46 13.53
N THR A 27 3.99 26.73 13.91
CA THR A 27 3.27 27.19 15.12
C THR A 27 1.78 26.85 15.07
N LEU A 28 1.13 27.05 13.92
CA LEU A 28 -0.28 26.70 13.76
C LEU A 28 -0.52 25.19 13.84
N LEU A 29 0.32 24.40 13.17
CA LEU A 29 0.20 22.93 13.15
C LEU A 29 0.46 22.32 14.52
N GLU A 30 1.41 22.85 15.28
CA GLU A 30 1.67 22.45 16.67
C GLU A 30 0.48 22.75 17.57
N ALA A 31 -0.13 23.93 17.45
CA ALA A 31 -1.34 24.27 18.20
C ALA A 31 -2.53 23.36 17.84
N MET A 32 -2.61 22.90 16.59
CA MET A 32 -3.64 21.93 16.17
C MET A 32 -3.50 20.57 16.87
N LEU A 33 -2.28 20.16 17.24
CA LEU A 33 -2.05 18.88 17.95
C LEU A 33 -2.59 18.89 19.38
N ASP A 34 -2.75 20.06 19.99
CA ASP A 34 -3.24 20.20 21.36
C ASP A 34 -4.78 20.40 21.42
N HIS A 35 -5.45 20.40 20.26
CA HIS A 35 -6.90 20.59 20.17
C HIS A 35 -7.67 19.35 20.65
N GLU A 36 -8.85 19.55 21.25
CA GLU A 36 -9.75 18.49 21.72
C GLU A 36 -10.30 17.59 20.59
N ASP A 37 -10.50 18.13 19.38
CA ASP A 37 -11.06 17.42 18.24
C ASP A 37 -9.96 16.63 17.51
N ALA A 38 -10.13 15.32 17.43
CA ALA A 38 -9.21 14.42 16.76
C ALA A 38 -9.02 14.76 15.27
N ARG A 39 -10.03 15.30 14.59
CA ARG A 39 -9.91 15.72 13.18
C ARG A 39 -8.93 16.86 13.02
N VAL A 40 -8.91 17.79 13.98
CA VAL A 40 -7.95 18.90 14.01
C VAL A 40 -6.55 18.38 14.29
N ARG A 41 -6.39 17.47 15.26
CA ARG A 41 -5.09 16.86 15.58
C ARG A 41 -4.53 16.05 14.40
N ARG A 42 -5.35 15.24 13.73
CA ARG A 42 -4.98 14.52 12.50
C ARG A 42 -4.46 15.47 11.43
N ALA A 43 -5.16 16.57 11.19
CA ALA A 43 -4.75 17.56 10.21
C ALA A 43 -3.43 18.28 10.61
N GLY A 44 -3.22 18.51 11.91
CA GLY A 44 -1.97 19.04 12.45
C GLY A 44 -0.80 18.08 12.22
N ALA A 45 -1.00 16.79 12.53
CA ALA A 45 0.00 15.74 12.34
C ALA A 45 0.38 15.56 10.87
N PHE A 46 -0.63 15.48 9.98
CA PHE A 46 -0.42 15.45 8.53
C PHE A 46 0.40 16.67 8.07
N GLY A 47 0.02 17.87 8.51
CA GLY A 47 0.69 19.09 8.10
C GLY A 47 2.15 19.17 8.55
N LEU A 48 2.47 18.69 9.77
CA LEU A 48 3.85 18.58 10.23
C LEU A 48 4.66 17.57 9.40
N GLY A 49 4.04 16.45 9.00
CA GLY A 49 4.62 15.52 8.04
C GLY A 49 4.95 16.18 6.71
N ALA A 50 4.03 16.99 6.18
CA ALA A 50 4.20 17.72 4.93
C ALA A 50 5.26 18.84 5.01
N LEU A 51 5.40 19.49 6.17
CA LEU A 51 6.45 20.48 6.44
C LEU A 51 7.83 19.83 6.52
N ALA A 52 7.87 18.58 6.98
CA ALA A 52 9.07 17.77 7.19
C ALA A 52 10.10 18.41 8.14
N GLY A 53 11.29 17.81 8.21
CA GLY A 53 12.42 18.26 9.02
C GLY A 53 12.43 17.70 10.45
N THR A 54 13.60 17.79 11.10
CA THR A 54 13.89 17.20 12.42
C THR A 54 12.97 17.70 13.51
N SER A 55 12.62 18.99 13.52
CA SER A 55 11.73 19.56 14.53
C SER A 55 10.31 18.99 14.43
N SER A 56 9.83 18.79 13.21
CA SER A 56 8.49 18.22 12.96
C SER A 56 8.47 16.75 13.37
N ALA A 57 9.50 15.98 13.02
CA ALA A 57 9.66 14.59 13.48
C ALA A 57 9.64 14.49 15.01
N ARG A 58 10.47 15.30 15.70
CA ARG A 58 10.53 15.29 17.16
C ARG A 58 9.19 15.64 17.81
N ARG A 59 8.47 16.64 17.28
CA ARG A 59 7.15 17.01 17.81
C ARG A 59 6.10 15.92 17.58
N LEU A 60 6.13 15.27 16.41
CA LEU A 60 5.25 14.15 16.08
C LEU A 60 5.52 12.96 16.99
N GLU A 61 6.78 12.65 17.29
CA GLU A 61 7.15 11.60 18.25
C GLU A 61 6.63 11.90 19.66
N MET A 62 6.75 13.14 20.13
CA MET A 62 6.15 13.53 21.41
C MET A 62 4.63 13.42 21.41
N GLN A 63 3.98 13.78 20.30
CA GLN A 63 2.53 13.65 20.16
C GLN A 63 2.09 12.19 20.16
N LEU A 64 2.89 11.31 19.55
CA LEU A 64 2.60 9.88 19.50
C LEU A 64 2.41 9.33 20.93
N GLU A 65 3.30 9.68 21.87
CA GLU A 65 3.22 9.26 23.27
C GLU A 65 1.95 9.81 23.96
N VAL A 66 1.55 11.04 23.65
CA VAL A 66 0.31 11.65 24.17
C VAL A 66 -0.93 10.91 23.67
N GLU A 67 -1.00 10.58 22.38
CA GLU A 67 -2.15 9.86 21.80
C GLU A 67 -2.18 8.39 22.26
N GLU A 68 -1.03 7.73 22.36
CA GLU A 68 -0.91 6.37 22.90
C GLU A 68 -1.46 6.32 24.34
N ALA A 69 -1.15 7.33 25.17
CA ALA A 69 -1.66 7.43 26.54
C ALA A 69 -3.16 7.78 26.60
N ARG A 70 -3.66 8.58 25.64
CA ARG A 70 -5.09 8.96 25.57
C ARG A 70 -5.98 7.75 25.27
N GLY A 71 -5.55 6.89 24.35
CA GLY A 71 -6.31 5.70 23.95
C GLY A 71 -7.66 6.01 23.27
N GLY A 72 -8.35 4.95 22.85
CA GLY A 72 -9.62 5.04 22.14
C GLY A 72 -9.47 5.26 20.62
N TYR A 73 -10.61 5.20 19.92
CA TYR A 73 -10.66 5.25 18.45
C TYR A 73 -10.10 6.55 17.88
N ASP A 74 -10.46 7.68 18.49
CA ASP A 74 -10.01 9.01 18.08
C ASP A 74 -8.49 9.15 18.16
N ALA A 75 -7.88 8.64 19.24
CA ALA A 75 -6.43 8.64 19.39
C ALA A 75 -5.76 7.68 18.38
N ALA A 76 -6.31 6.49 18.18
CA ALA A 76 -5.80 5.52 17.20
C ALA A 76 -5.76 6.11 15.78
N SER A 77 -6.79 6.86 15.39
CA SER A 77 -6.83 7.54 14.08
C SER A 77 -5.78 8.67 13.96
N VAL A 78 -5.41 9.33 15.06
CA VAL A 78 -4.31 10.31 15.07
C VAL A 78 -2.94 9.60 15.01
N ILE A 79 -2.78 8.50 15.75
CA ILE A 79 -1.56 7.65 15.74
C ILE A 79 -1.25 7.16 14.33
N GLU A 80 -2.27 6.69 13.59
CA GLU A 80 -2.13 6.27 12.19
C GLU A 80 -1.50 7.40 11.34
N VAL A 81 -2.08 8.61 11.38
CA VAL A 81 -1.57 9.76 10.62
C VAL A 81 -0.17 10.19 11.07
N ILE A 82 0.13 10.13 12.37
CA ILE A 82 1.48 10.41 12.89
C ILE A 82 2.48 9.39 12.34
N THR A 83 2.12 8.11 12.34
CA THR A 83 2.96 7.01 11.86
C THR A 83 3.28 7.18 10.38
N GLU A 84 2.27 7.48 9.57
CA GLU A 84 2.42 7.78 8.14
C GLU A 84 3.29 9.03 7.90
N ALA A 85 3.04 10.10 8.67
CA ALA A 85 3.82 11.34 8.59
C ALA A 85 5.30 11.11 8.89
N LEU A 86 5.63 10.33 9.92
CA LEU A 86 7.01 9.93 10.24
C LEU A 86 7.64 9.11 9.12
N GLY A 87 6.88 8.22 8.48
CA GLY A 87 7.33 7.46 7.31
C GLY A 87 7.75 8.33 6.13
N HIS A 88 7.15 9.52 5.97
CA HIS A 88 7.46 10.48 4.92
C HIS A 88 8.64 11.42 5.22
N ILE A 89 9.06 11.54 6.49
CA ILE A 89 10.13 12.47 6.86
C ILE A 89 11.49 11.80 6.61
N ALA A 90 12.32 12.45 5.79
CA ALA A 90 13.63 11.94 5.39
C ALA A 90 14.69 11.91 6.51
N ASP A 91 14.39 12.48 7.68
CA ASP A 91 15.28 12.58 8.83
C ASP A 91 15.52 11.22 9.51
N SER A 92 16.68 11.03 10.15
CA SER A 92 16.99 9.81 10.90
C SER A 92 16.20 9.70 12.20
N SER A 93 15.86 10.83 12.84
CA SER A 93 15.01 10.87 14.04
C SER A 93 13.67 10.19 13.79
N ALA A 94 13.00 10.49 12.68
CA ALA A 94 11.73 9.87 12.30
C ALA A 94 11.81 8.34 12.25
N ARG A 95 12.93 7.78 11.75
CA ARG A 95 13.17 6.32 11.77
C ARG A 95 13.31 5.79 13.20
N SER A 96 14.03 6.49 14.07
CA SER A 96 14.12 6.14 15.49
C SER A 96 12.76 6.20 16.19
N GLY A 97 11.91 7.18 15.85
CA GLY A 97 10.53 7.26 16.32
C GLY A 97 9.70 6.02 15.96
N LEU A 98 9.74 5.62 14.68
CA LEU A 98 9.06 4.41 14.20
C LEU A 98 9.59 3.13 14.86
N LEU A 99 10.91 3.03 15.10
CA LEU A 99 11.51 1.90 15.83
C LEU A 99 11.03 1.83 17.28
N ARG A 100 10.99 2.97 17.98
CA ARG A 100 10.44 3.03 19.35
C ARG A 100 8.98 2.59 19.38
N GLN A 101 8.18 3.03 18.41
CA GLN A 101 6.78 2.61 18.29
C GLN A 101 6.66 1.10 18.08
N LEU A 102 7.50 0.50 17.20
CA LEU A 102 7.55 -0.95 17.00
C LEU A 102 7.88 -1.70 18.30
N GLU A 103 8.84 -1.19 19.08
CA GLU A 103 9.22 -1.76 20.37
C GLU A 103 8.09 -1.67 21.40
N ARG A 104 7.28 -0.60 21.38
CA ARG A 104 6.13 -0.41 22.26
C ARG A 104 4.91 -1.27 21.92
N LEU A 105 4.77 -1.76 20.69
CA LEU A 105 3.67 -2.67 20.31
C LEU A 105 3.74 -3.95 21.15
N THR A 106 2.90 -4.10 22.16
CA THR A 106 2.96 -5.21 23.12
C THR A 106 1.62 -5.91 23.27
N GLY A 107 1.67 -7.22 23.44
CA GLY A 107 0.54 -8.02 23.91
C GLY A 107 -0.41 -8.54 22.82
N PRO A 108 -1.45 -9.27 23.23
CA PRO A 108 -2.38 -9.99 22.35
C PRO A 108 -3.43 -9.09 21.66
N ARG A 109 -3.49 -7.80 22.01
CA ARG A 109 -4.49 -6.84 21.49
C ARG A 109 -3.95 -5.93 20.38
N VAL A 110 -2.74 -6.20 19.89
CA VAL A 110 -2.15 -5.42 18.79
C VAL A 110 -2.98 -5.62 17.53
N SER A 111 -3.50 -4.53 16.98
CA SER A 111 -4.30 -4.59 15.76
C SER A 111 -3.40 -4.88 14.55
N PRO A 112 -3.80 -5.79 13.65
CA PRO A 112 -3.12 -5.99 12.36
C PRO A 112 -3.04 -4.70 11.53
N SER A 113 -4.01 -3.78 11.66
CA SER A 113 -3.99 -2.48 10.96
C SER A 113 -2.82 -1.61 11.39
N ASP A 114 -2.54 -1.59 12.69
CA ASP A 114 -1.50 -0.73 13.28
C ASP A 114 -0.12 -1.26 12.88
N VAL A 115 0.03 -2.58 12.91
CA VAL A 115 1.24 -3.26 12.43
C VAL A 115 1.45 -3.03 10.94
N ASN A 116 0.37 -3.07 10.15
CA ASN A 116 0.44 -2.80 8.71
C ASN A 116 0.88 -1.36 8.41
N THR A 117 0.27 -0.38 9.09
CA THR A 117 0.62 1.04 8.97
C THR A 117 2.09 1.27 9.33
N LEU A 118 2.53 0.67 10.44
CA LEU A 118 3.92 0.79 10.88
C LEU A 118 4.90 0.10 9.93
N ALA A 119 4.58 -1.09 9.40
CA ALA A 119 5.41 -1.79 8.43
C ALA A 119 5.61 -0.98 7.14
N ARG A 120 4.55 -0.32 6.65
CA ARG A 120 4.59 0.60 5.51
C ARG A 120 5.46 1.83 5.79
N ALA A 121 5.26 2.49 6.93
CA ALA A 121 6.07 3.64 7.33
C ALA A 121 7.57 3.26 7.46
N LEU A 122 7.87 2.10 8.04
CA LEU A 122 9.23 1.56 8.13
C LEU A 122 9.83 1.24 6.75
N TRP A 123 9.02 0.76 5.80
CA TRP A 123 9.47 0.50 4.44
C TRP A 123 9.91 1.77 3.68
N ARG A 124 9.18 2.88 3.83
CA ARG A 124 9.63 4.19 3.31
C ARG A 124 10.95 4.65 3.93
N ARG A 125 11.21 4.21 5.17
CA ARG A 125 12.45 4.49 5.92
C ARG A 125 13.41 3.29 5.94
N ARG A 126 13.30 2.41 4.94
CA ARG A 126 14.07 1.16 4.83
C ARG A 126 15.55 1.39 5.07
N HIS A 127 16.11 0.61 6.00
CA HIS A 127 17.52 0.66 6.36
C HIS A 127 17.95 -0.70 6.93
N PRO A 128 19.21 -1.14 6.74
CA PRO A 128 19.68 -2.40 7.30
C PRO A 128 19.51 -2.51 8.83
N GLU A 129 19.60 -1.39 9.55
CA GLU A 129 19.38 -1.32 11.01
C GLU A 129 17.96 -1.69 11.46
N LEU A 130 16.99 -1.71 10.55
CA LEU A 130 15.62 -2.11 10.90
C LEU A 130 15.51 -3.62 11.17
N ARG A 131 16.37 -4.44 10.52
CA ARG A 131 16.26 -5.90 10.54
C ARG A 131 16.21 -6.49 11.97
N PRO A 132 17.13 -6.12 12.90
CA PRO A 132 17.09 -6.70 14.25
C PRO A 132 15.82 -6.33 15.02
N ALA A 133 15.30 -5.13 14.84
CA ALA A 133 14.08 -4.69 15.52
C ALA A 133 12.83 -5.39 14.95
N VAL A 134 12.76 -5.55 13.63
CA VAL A 134 11.69 -6.30 12.95
C VAL A 134 11.71 -7.77 13.40
N ALA A 135 12.88 -8.42 13.44
CA ALA A 135 13.02 -9.79 13.93
C ALA A 135 12.51 -9.96 15.38
N ARG A 136 12.95 -9.09 16.30
CA ARG A 136 12.45 -9.10 17.69
C ARG A 136 10.95 -8.88 17.79
N ALA A 137 10.37 -8.04 16.93
CA ALA A 137 8.94 -7.81 16.90
C ALA A 137 8.17 -9.06 16.41
N LEU A 138 8.68 -9.75 15.39
CA LEU A 138 8.09 -10.99 14.88
C LEU A 138 8.06 -12.11 15.92
N GLU A 139 9.09 -12.22 16.76
CA GLU A 139 9.15 -13.21 17.85
C GLU A 139 8.17 -12.91 18.98
N ARG A 140 7.91 -11.63 19.23
CA ARG A 140 7.12 -11.16 20.38
C ARG A 140 5.64 -11.01 20.10
N LEU A 141 5.27 -10.64 18.88
CA LEU A 141 3.90 -10.29 18.51
C LEU A 141 3.08 -11.51 18.05
N PRO A 142 1.74 -11.47 18.19
CA PRO A 142 0.90 -12.59 17.77
C PRO A 142 0.99 -12.88 16.25
N PRO A 143 1.05 -14.16 15.82
CA PRO A 143 1.17 -14.51 14.40
C PRO A 143 0.10 -13.91 13.48
N ALA A 144 -1.11 -13.68 14.02
CA ALA A 144 -2.24 -13.08 13.30
C ALA A 144 -2.08 -11.58 13.03
N ALA A 145 -1.24 -10.87 13.77
CA ALA A 145 -1.03 -9.42 13.63
C ALA A 145 0.18 -9.06 12.77
N VAL A 146 1.12 -9.99 12.55
CA VAL A 146 2.45 -9.68 12.01
C VAL A 146 2.65 -9.96 10.52
N ALA A 147 1.58 -10.22 9.77
CA ALA A 147 1.64 -10.49 8.33
C ALA A 147 2.48 -9.45 7.57
N SER A 148 2.18 -8.15 7.73
CA SER A 148 2.93 -7.08 7.05
C SER A 148 4.37 -6.92 7.57
N LEU A 149 4.67 -7.29 8.82
CA LEU A 149 6.05 -7.30 9.32
C LEU A 149 6.86 -8.46 8.75
N ARG A 150 6.25 -9.63 8.52
CA ARG A 150 6.89 -10.74 7.82
C ARG A 150 7.21 -10.36 6.38
N GLY A 151 6.25 -9.73 5.70
CA GLY A 151 6.46 -9.10 4.40
C GLY A 151 7.66 -8.14 4.43
N LEU A 152 7.66 -7.17 5.36
CA LEU A 152 8.76 -6.22 5.52
C LEU A 152 10.11 -6.91 5.78
N SER A 153 10.16 -7.96 6.61
CA SER A 153 11.40 -8.71 6.89
C SER A 153 11.98 -9.29 5.61
N VAL A 154 11.14 -9.94 4.79
CA VAL A 154 11.53 -10.48 3.49
C VAL A 154 12.12 -9.39 2.61
N LEU A 155 11.50 -8.20 2.58
CA LEU A 155 11.99 -7.10 1.74
C LEU A 155 13.28 -6.48 2.24
N LEU A 156 13.45 -6.39 3.56
CA LEU A 156 14.68 -5.86 4.14
C LEU A 156 15.85 -6.82 3.97
N GLU A 157 15.61 -8.14 3.95
CA GLU A 157 16.65 -9.16 3.90
C GLU A 157 17.15 -9.46 2.48
N LYS A 158 16.23 -9.54 1.51
CA LYS A 158 16.54 -10.02 0.16
C LYS A 158 16.98 -8.87 -0.75
N SER A 159 18.03 -9.11 -1.52
CA SER A 159 18.30 -8.29 -2.70
C SER A 159 17.23 -8.50 -3.77
N PRO A 160 17.08 -7.59 -4.77
CA PRO A 160 16.11 -7.78 -5.85
C PRO A 160 16.23 -9.13 -6.58
N GLY A 161 17.46 -9.59 -6.82
CA GLY A 161 17.70 -10.91 -7.44
C GLY A 161 17.28 -12.08 -6.55
N GLN A 162 17.56 -12.01 -5.25
CA GLN A 162 17.12 -13.03 -4.28
C GLN A 162 15.60 -13.03 -4.11
N LEU A 163 14.96 -11.86 -4.16
CA LEU A 163 13.50 -11.75 -4.07
C LEU A 163 12.83 -12.32 -5.33
N ARG A 164 13.41 -12.10 -6.51
CA ARG A 164 12.94 -12.73 -7.75
C ARG A 164 12.96 -14.25 -7.63
N ALA A 165 14.11 -14.82 -7.26
CA ALA A 165 14.24 -16.26 -7.07
C ALA A 165 13.26 -16.79 -6.00
N TRP A 166 13.06 -16.05 -4.92
CA TRP A 166 12.10 -16.40 -3.87
C TRP A 166 10.64 -16.34 -4.35
N ALA A 167 10.29 -15.37 -5.19
CA ALA A 167 8.95 -15.27 -5.77
C ALA A 167 8.67 -16.43 -6.76
N GLU A 168 9.71 -16.90 -7.47
CA GLU A 168 9.62 -18.03 -8.41
C GLU A 168 9.66 -19.40 -7.70
N ASP A 169 10.15 -19.48 -6.47
CA ASP A 169 10.26 -20.73 -5.72
C ASP A 169 8.90 -21.31 -5.35
N VAL A 170 8.57 -22.47 -5.94
CA VAL A 170 7.30 -23.18 -5.72
C VAL A 170 7.17 -23.73 -4.29
N GLN A 171 8.28 -23.91 -3.57
CA GLN A 171 8.27 -24.41 -2.19
C GLN A 171 7.83 -23.34 -1.19
N VAL A 172 7.91 -22.06 -1.55
CA VAL A 172 7.48 -20.96 -0.69
C VAL A 172 5.96 -20.80 -0.77
N PRO A 173 5.22 -20.91 0.35
CA PRO A 173 3.77 -20.75 0.36
C PRO A 173 3.29 -19.40 -0.21
N VAL A 174 2.18 -19.45 -0.96
CA VAL A 174 1.53 -18.26 -1.54
C VAL A 174 1.20 -17.23 -0.47
N ALA A 175 0.74 -17.67 0.71
CA ALA A 175 0.43 -16.79 1.84
C ALA A 175 1.61 -15.88 2.21
N LEU A 176 2.83 -16.43 2.31
CA LEU A 176 4.02 -15.64 2.63
C LEU A 176 4.39 -14.66 1.51
N LYS A 177 4.14 -15.03 0.25
CA LYS A 177 4.36 -14.14 -0.89
C LYS A 177 3.34 -13.01 -0.96
N ALA A 178 2.10 -13.28 -0.56
CA ALA A 178 1.05 -12.26 -0.47
C ALA A 178 1.35 -11.21 0.59
N GLU A 179 2.04 -11.56 1.68
CA GLU A 179 2.39 -10.64 2.78
C GLU A 179 3.34 -9.51 2.36
N VAL A 180 4.10 -9.70 1.29
CA VAL A 180 5.01 -8.69 0.72
C VAL A 180 4.26 -7.56 -0.01
N LEU A 181 3.15 -7.90 -0.67
CA LEU A 181 2.47 -6.96 -1.57
C LEU A 181 1.91 -5.72 -0.83
N PRO A 182 1.25 -5.83 0.34
CA PRO A 182 0.80 -4.66 1.10
C PRO A 182 1.91 -3.71 1.54
N VAL A 183 3.14 -4.21 1.69
CA VAL A 183 4.31 -3.36 2.02
C VAL A 183 4.80 -2.64 0.77
N LEU A 184 4.84 -3.34 -0.37
CA LEU A 184 5.18 -2.74 -1.67
C LEU A 184 4.12 -1.74 -2.16
N GLU A 185 2.87 -1.88 -1.74
CA GLU A 185 1.80 -0.90 -2.01
C GLU A 185 2.14 0.50 -1.47
N GLU A 186 3.09 0.59 -0.52
CA GLU A 186 3.52 1.89 -0.01
C GLU A 186 4.49 2.62 -0.95
N GLU A 187 5.42 1.88 -1.52
CA GLU A 187 6.45 2.37 -2.43
C GLU A 187 7.12 1.16 -3.12
N VAL A 188 7.20 1.17 -4.44
CA VAL A 188 8.04 0.22 -5.20
C VAL A 188 9.32 0.93 -5.62
N PRO A 189 10.48 0.66 -4.97
CA PRO A 189 11.74 1.28 -5.36
C PRO A 189 12.12 0.88 -6.80
N GLU A 190 12.90 1.72 -7.47
CA GLU A 190 13.21 1.52 -8.90
C GLU A 190 13.94 0.19 -9.14
N GLU A 191 14.85 -0.19 -8.26
CA GLU A 191 15.60 -1.44 -8.32
C GLU A 191 14.71 -2.69 -8.13
N TRP A 192 13.46 -2.51 -7.69
CA TRP A 192 12.49 -3.58 -7.43
C TRP A 192 11.49 -3.76 -8.56
N VAL A 193 11.36 -2.80 -9.47
CA VAL A 193 10.47 -2.88 -10.64
C VAL A 193 10.80 -4.12 -11.48
N ALA A 194 12.09 -4.47 -11.59
CA ALA A 194 12.56 -5.65 -12.30
C ALA A 194 12.15 -6.99 -11.64
N VAL A 195 11.59 -6.98 -10.42
CA VAL A 195 11.10 -8.18 -9.72
C VAL A 195 9.63 -8.45 -10.04
N LEU A 196 8.86 -7.44 -10.44
CA LEU A 196 7.42 -7.57 -10.74
C LEU A 196 7.08 -8.69 -11.74
N PRO A 197 7.88 -8.95 -12.81
CA PRO A 197 7.61 -10.08 -13.71
C PRO A 197 7.49 -11.44 -13.01
N ALA A 198 8.26 -11.69 -11.95
CA ALA A 198 8.18 -12.94 -11.20
C ALA A 198 6.85 -13.07 -10.45
N PHE A 199 6.38 -11.98 -9.82
CA PHE A 199 5.07 -11.95 -9.17
C PHE A 199 3.92 -12.11 -10.18
N ILE A 200 4.05 -11.54 -11.38
CA ILE A 200 3.08 -11.69 -12.48
C ILE A 200 3.03 -13.14 -12.97
N SER A 201 4.20 -13.76 -13.21
CA SER A 201 4.29 -15.17 -13.60
C SER A 201 3.62 -16.09 -12.58
N MET A 202 3.83 -15.80 -11.29
CA MET A 202 3.15 -16.50 -10.21
C MET A 202 1.64 -16.28 -10.20
N ALA A 203 1.17 -15.04 -10.38
CA ALA A 203 -0.26 -14.73 -10.43
C ALA A 203 -0.95 -15.49 -11.58
N ARG A 204 -0.28 -15.61 -12.73
CA ARG A 204 -0.76 -16.41 -13.86
C ARG A 204 -0.95 -17.88 -13.49
N ALA A 205 0.03 -18.48 -12.80
CA ALA A 205 -0.06 -19.87 -12.35
C ALA A 205 -1.20 -20.08 -11.32
N LEU A 206 -1.48 -19.06 -10.50
CA LEU A 206 -2.54 -19.08 -9.49
C LEU A 206 -3.93 -18.76 -10.03
N ALA A 207 -4.04 -18.04 -11.15
CA ALA A 207 -5.32 -17.54 -11.64
C ALA A 207 -6.40 -18.62 -11.81
N PRO A 208 -6.13 -19.82 -12.37
CA PRO A 208 -7.16 -20.84 -12.55
C PRO A 208 -7.77 -21.34 -11.23
N SER A 209 -6.96 -21.45 -10.17
CA SER A 209 -7.44 -21.89 -8.85
C SER A 209 -8.16 -20.77 -8.08
N ALA A 210 -7.90 -19.51 -8.42
CA ALA A 210 -8.56 -18.35 -7.85
C ALA A 210 -10.00 -18.14 -8.37
N VAL A 211 -10.29 -18.48 -9.63
CA VAL A 211 -11.62 -18.27 -10.27
C VAL A 211 -12.81 -18.82 -9.46
N PRO A 212 -12.80 -20.10 -9.00
CA PRO A 212 -13.96 -20.66 -8.30
C PRO A 212 -14.12 -20.14 -6.86
N GLN A 213 -13.10 -19.47 -6.30
CA GLN A 213 -13.04 -19.10 -4.89
C GLN A 213 -13.59 -17.69 -4.67
N LEU A 214 -14.38 -17.52 -3.60
CA LEU A 214 -14.75 -16.19 -3.10
C LEU A 214 -13.67 -15.63 -2.16
N ARG A 215 -12.86 -16.50 -1.54
CA ARG A 215 -11.79 -16.18 -0.59
C ARG A 215 -10.68 -17.23 -0.69
N GLY A 216 -9.42 -16.79 -0.62
CA GLY A 216 -8.24 -17.66 -0.62
C GLY A 216 -6.96 -16.89 -0.93
N ASP A 217 -5.81 -17.47 -0.59
CA ASP A 217 -4.51 -16.82 -0.73
C ASP A 217 -4.19 -16.50 -2.20
N ALA A 218 -4.58 -17.38 -3.13
CA ALA A 218 -4.41 -17.18 -4.56
C ALA A 218 -5.17 -15.95 -5.07
N LEU A 219 -6.45 -15.82 -4.69
CA LEU A 219 -7.29 -14.68 -5.05
C LEU A 219 -6.77 -13.39 -4.41
N SER A 220 -6.42 -13.44 -3.12
CA SER A 220 -5.85 -12.31 -2.37
C SER A 220 -4.55 -11.83 -3.00
N PHE A 221 -3.66 -12.75 -3.38
CA PHE A 221 -2.40 -12.45 -4.05
C PHE A 221 -2.63 -11.73 -5.38
N CYS A 222 -3.47 -12.28 -6.26
CA CYS A 222 -3.74 -11.66 -7.56
C CYS A 222 -4.38 -10.28 -7.43
N GLU A 223 -5.32 -10.12 -6.50
CA GLU A 223 -5.98 -8.84 -6.26
C GLU A 223 -4.98 -7.78 -5.75
N ARG A 224 -4.15 -8.14 -4.78
CA ARG A 224 -3.10 -7.26 -4.24
C ARG A 224 -2.07 -6.88 -5.29
N LEU A 225 -1.72 -7.83 -6.17
CA LEU A 225 -0.81 -7.54 -7.29
C LEU A 225 -1.43 -6.53 -8.26
N PHE A 226 -2.73 -6.64 -8.57
CA PHE A 226 -3.40 -5.65 -9.41
C PHE A 226 -3.46 -4.29 -8.75
N ILE A 227 -3.81 -4.21 -7.46
CA ILE A 227 -3.78 -2.95 -6.70
C ILE A 227 -2.39 -2.31 -6.81
N LEU A 228 -1.33 -3.07 -6.49
CA LEU A 228 0.05 -2.61 -6.55
C LEU A 228 0.40 -2.01 -7.92
N LEU A 229 0.07 -2.73 -9.00
CA LEU A 229 0.39 -2.29 -10.37
C LEU A 229 -0.41 -1.04 -10.77
N MET A 230 -1.59 -0.82 -10.19
CA MET A 230 -2.44 0.34 -10.48
C MET A 230 -2.10 1.58 -9.65
N LEU A 231 -1.24 1.48 -8.62
CA LEU A 231 -0.83 2.63 -7.82
C LEU A 231 -0.05 3.67 -8.63
N ASP A 232 0.75 3.20 -9.58
CA ASP A 232 1.54 4.00 -10.50
C ASP A 232 1.59 3.27 -11.85
N ASP A 233 0.41 3.15 -12.45
CA ASP A 233 0.17 2.45 -13.72
C ASP A 233 1.15 2.90 -14.81
N LYS A 234 1.40 4.21 -14.90
CA LYS A 234 2.31 4.81 -15.88
C LYS A 234 3.75 4.35 -15.71
N ARG A 235 4.25 4.26 -14.48
CA ARG A 235 5.63 3.78 -14.25
C ARG A 235 5.69 2.26 -14.32
N LEU A 236 4.85 1.58 -13.55
CA LEU A 236 4.98 0.14 -13.32
C LEU A 236 4.62 -0.66 -14.56
N LEU A 237 3.50 -0.38 -15.23
CA LEU A 237 3.10 -1.14 -16.42
C LEU A 237 4.00 -0.84 -17.62
N THR A 238 4.46 0.41 -17.76
CA THR A 238 5.36 0.79 -18.85
C THR A 238 6.72 0.11 -18.71
N ALA A 239 7.21 -0.11 -17.49
CA ALA A 239 8.47 -0.79 -17.25
C ALA A 239 8.40 -2.33 -17.45
N LEU A 240 7.20 -2.92 -17.55
CA LEU A 240 7.07 -4.37 -17.75
C LEU A 240 7.55 -4.80 -19.14
N PRO A 241 8.36 -5.88 -19.23
CA PRO A 241 8.70 -6.49 -20.50
C PRO A 241 7.46 -7.08 -21.18
N THR A 242 7.51 -7.22 -22.52
CA THR A 242 6.38 -7.72 -23.33
C THR A 242 5.81 -9.03 -22.81
N GLU A 243 6.68 -9.98 -22.44
CA GLU A 243 6.26 -11.28 -21.90
C GLU A 243 5.45 -11.13 -20.61
N ALA A 244 5.90 -10.29 -19.67
CA ALA A 244 5.17 -10.04 -18.43
C ALA A 244 3.82 -9.36 -18.70
N ARG A 245 3.71 -8.48 -19.71
CA ARG A 245 2.43 -7.88 -20.10
C ARG A 245 1.46 -8.90 -20.68
N VAL A 246 1.95 -9.86 -21.49
CA VAL A 246 1.14 -10.97 -22.01
C VAL A 246 0.61 -11.82 -20.85
N GLN A 247 1.48 -12.20 -19.92
CA GLN A 247 1.11 -12.99 -18.74
C GLN A 247 0.11 -12.23 -17.84
N LEU A 248 0.30 -10.93 -17.65
CA LEU A 248 -0.61 -10.07 -16.89
C LEU A 248 -1.99 -10.02 -17.56
N ARG A 249 -2.05 -9.87 -18.89
CA ARG A 249 -3.30 -9.92 -19.65
C ARG A 249 -4.00 -11.26 -19.51
N GLU A 250 -3.28 -12.38 -19.63
CA GLU A 250 -3.85 -13.73 -19.45
C GLU A 250 -4.43 -13.93 -18.05
N THR A 251 -3.71 -13.46 -17.04
CA THR A 251 -4.14 -13.48 -15.64
C THR A 251 -5.43 -12.66 -15.47
N ALA A 252 -5.47 -11.44 -16.00
CA ALA A 252 -6.64 -10.57 -15.92
C ALA A 252 -7.84 -11.17 -16.67
N ARG A 253 -7.65 -11.71 -17.88
CA ARG A 253 -8.71 -12.42 -18.62
C ARG A 253 -9.31 -13.57 -17.80
N THR A 254 -8.46 -14.34 -17.12
CA THR A 254 -8.91 -15.45 -16.27
C THR A 254 -9.73 -14.94 -15.08
N LEU A 255 -9.31 -13.83 -14.47
CA LEU A 255 -9.92 -13.28 -13.25
C LEU A 255 -11.13 -12.37 -13.48
N VAL A 256 -11.39 -11.92 -14.72
CA VAL A 256 -12.67 -11.25 -15.07
C VAL A 256 -13.86 -12.16 -14.78
N ALA A 257 -13.69 -13.48 -14.94
CA ALA A 257 -14.72 -14.48 -14.65
C ALA A 257 -14.75 -14.93 -13.17
N ALA A 258 -13.92 -14.34 -12.30
CA ALA A 258 -13.89 -14.71 -10.89
C ALA A 258 -15.19 -14.32 -10.18
N LYS A 259 -15.63 -15.12 -9.22
CA LYS A 259 -16.82 -14.83 -8.41
C LYS A 259 -16.68 -13.58 -7.52
N SER A 260 -15.44 -13.18 -7.24
CA SER A 260 -15.16 -11.97 -6.48
C SER A 260 -15.28 -10.74 -7.37
N LEU A 261 -16.34 -9.95 -7.16
CA LEU A 261 -16.58 -8.69 -7.88
C LEU A 261 -15.38 -7.73 -7.78
N ARG A 262 -14.76 -7.63 -6.60
CA ARG A 262 -13.58 -6.80 -6.39
C ARG A 262 -12.41 -7.23 -7.28
N CYS A 263 -12.17 -8.54 -7.38
CA CYS A 263 -11.12 -9.07 -8.25
C CYS A 263 -11.45 -8.86 -9.74
N ALA A 264 -12.71 -9.08 -10.13
CA ALA A 264 -13.17 -8.86 -11.50
C ALA A 264 -13.04 -7.38 -11.93
N LEU A 265 -13.33 -6.42 -11.03
CA LEU A 265 -13.15 -4.99 -11.27
C LEU A 265 -11.68 -4.60 -11.47
N TRP A 266 -10.77 -5.14 -10.63
CA TRP A 266 -9.34 -4.92 -10.81
C TRP A 266 -8.83 -5.57 -12.10
N ALA A 267 -9.30 -6.77 -12.44
CA ALA A 267 -8.96 -7.44 -13.69
C ALA A 267 -9.41 -6.64 -14.91
N ALA A 268 -10.64 -6.11 -14.90
CA ALA A 268 -11.14 -5.23 -15.96
C ALA A 268 -10.33 -3.93 -16.08
N THR A 269 -9.95 -3.32 -14.95
CA THR A 269 -9.08 -2.14 -14.94
C THR A 269 -7.71 -2.45 -15.54
N VAL A 270 -7.09 -3.59 -15.19
CA VAL A 270 -5.80 -4.01 -15.76
C VAL A 270 -5.89 -4.24 -17.26
N LEU A 271 -6.98 -4.84 -17.76
CA LEU A 271 -7.21 -5.03 -19.19
C LEU A 271 -7.31 -3.71 -19.97
N GLN A 272 -7.64 -2.59 -19.32
CA GLN A 272 -7.59 -1.27 -19.96
C GLN A 272 -6.18 -0.93 -20.49
N TYR A 273 -5.13 -1.46 -19.84
CA TYR A 273 -3.74 -1.13 -20.14
C TYR A 273 -3.01 -2.21 -20.93
N VAL A 274 -3.28 -3.48 -20.64
CA VAL A 274 -2.59 -4.62 -21.28
C VAL A 274 -3.48 -5.44 -22.20
N GLY A 275 -4.78 -5.12 -22.26
CA GLY A 275 -5.75 -5.82 -23.09
C GLY A 275 -5.63 -5.46 -24.57
N GLN A 276 -6.42 -6.18 -25.37
CA GLN A 276 -6.54 -6.00 -26.82
C GLN A 276 -8.02 -6.01 -27.24
N PRO A 277 -8.35 -5.57 -28.47
CA PRO A 277 -9.74 -5.56 -28.95
C PRO A 277 -10.47 -6.93 -28.82
N GLY A 278 -9.74 -8.04 -28.92
CA GLY A 278 -10.29 -9.40 -28.73
C GLY A 278 -10.73 -9.74 -27.30
N ASP A 279 -10.45 -8.88 -26.32
CA ASP A 279 -10.90 -9.05 -24.93
C ASP A 279 -12.29 -8.45 -24.66
N VAL A 280 -12.82 -7.65 -25.60
CA VAL A 280 -14.12 -6.99 -25.46
C VAL A 280 -15.27 -7.97 -25.21
N PRO A 281 -15.43 -9.09 -25.97
CA PRO A 281 -16.54 -10.01 -25.74
C PRO A 281 -16.52 -10.66 -24.34
N LEU A 282 -15.33 -10.85 -23.78
CA LEU A 282 -15.16 -11.40 -22.43
C LEU A 282 -15.70 -10.42 -21.38
N LEU A 283 -15.39 -9.13 -21.52
CA LEU A 283 -15.85 -8.08 -20.62
C LEU A 283 -17.38 -7.89 -20.73
N GLU A 284 -17.93 -7.93 -21.94
CA GLU A 284 -19.39 -7.84 -22.14
C GLU A 284 -20.12 -9.02 -21.50
N ALA A 285 -19.58 -10.25 -21.63
CA ALA A 285 -20.17 -11.45 -21.06
C ALA A 285 -20.17 -11.48 -19.51
N HIS A 286 -19.23 -10.77 -18.87
CA HIS A 286 -19.08 -10.74 -17.41
C HIS A 286 -19.36 -9.34 -16.82
N ARG A 287 -20.00 -8.47 -17.59
CA ARG A 287 -20.36 -7.12 -17.14
C ARG A 287 -21.30 -7.21 -15.93
N PRO A 288 -20.97 -6.56 -14.80
CA PRO A 288 -21.87 -6.52 -13.64
C PRO A 288 -23.24 -5.90 -13.98
N GLU A 289 -24.29 -6.35 -13.27
CA GLU A 289 -25.64 -5.78 -13.39
C GLU A 289 -25.74 -4.39 -12.73
N ASP A 290 -25.01 -4.19 -11.63
CA ASP A 290 -24.93 -2.89 -10.94
C ASP A 290 -24.26 -1.84 -11.83
N ALA A 291 -24.95 -0.70 -12.01
CA ALA A 291 -24.53 0.35 -12.92
C ALA A 291 -23.17 0.98 -12.54
N THR A 292 -22.87 1.10 -11.25
CA THR A 292 -21.63 1.71 -10.76
C THR A 292 -20.43 0.82 -11.10
N PHE A 293 -20.57 -0.48 -10.88
CA PHE A 293 -19.51 -1.44 -11.17
C PHE A 293 -19.37 -1.71 -12.66
N ALA A 294 -20.47 -1.66 -13.40
CA ALA A 294 -20.46 -1.82 -14.85
C ALA A 294 -19.73 -0.69 -15.58
N GLU A 295 -19.71 0.52 -15.02
CA GLU A 295 -18.98 1.67 -15.58
C GLU A 295 -17.49 1.35 -15.79
N VAL A 296 -16.87 0.59 -14.88
CA VAL A 296 -15.47 0.16 -15.01
C VAL A 296 -15.28 -0.72 -16.24
N PHE A 297 -16.18 -1.69 -16.47
CA PHE A 297 -16.15 -2.58 -17.63
C PHE A 297 -16.41 -1.81 -18.92
N ASP A 298 -17.43 -0.95 -18.92
CA ASP A 298 -17.82 -0.14 -20.08
C ASP A 298 -16.68 0.80 -20.50
N ARG A 299 -15.99 1.43 -19.54
CA ARG A 299 -14.80 2.25 -19.78
C ARG A 299 -13.67 1.44 -20.41
N THR A 300 -13.37 0.26 -19.87
CA THR A 300 -12.35 -0.63 -20.43
C THR A 300 -12.71 -1.04 -21.86
N ILE A 301 -13.95 -1.45 -22.12
CA ILE A 301 -14.44 -1.81 -23.45
C ILE A 301 -14.25 -0.66 -24.44
N GLN A 302 -14.59 0.57 -24.04
CA GLN A 302 -14.40 1.76 -24.88
C GLN A 302 -12.93 1.99 -25.22
N VAL A 303 -12.02 1.83 -24.27
CA VAL A 303 -10.58 1.95 -24.51
C VAL A 303 -10.10 0.89 -25.50
N LEU A 304 -10.51 -0.37 -25.32
CA LEU A 304 -10.11 -1.48 -26.18
C LEU A 304 -10.67 -1.41 -27.60
N ARG A 305 -11.79 -0.71 -27.80
CA ARG A 305 -12.38 -0.47 -29.13
C ARG A 305 -11.71 0.65 -29.91
N ARG A 306 -10.95 1.53 -29.25
CA ARG A 306 -10.25 2.61 -29.95
C ARG A 306 -9.15 1.99 -30.82
N PRO A 307 -9.08 2.33 -32.12
CA PRO A 307 -7.98 1.89 -32.95
C PRO A 307 -6.68 2.43 -32.37
N LEU A 308 -5.71 1.55 -32.12
CA LEU A 308 -4.35 1.95 -31.73
C LEU A 308 -3.85 2.92 -32.80
N SER A 309 -3.75 4.20 -32.44
CA SER A 309 -3.02 5.17 -33.24
C SER A 309 -1.56 4.71 -33.18
N ARG A 310 -1.12 4.09 -34.27
CA ARG A 310 0.25 3.58 -34.45
C ARG A 310 1.25 4.73 -34.46
#